data_AF-A0AA35W0L3-F1
#
_entry.id   AF-A0AA35W0L3-F1
#
_cell.length_a   1.000
_cell.length_b   1.000
_cell.length_c   1.000
_cell.angle_alpha   90.00
_cell.angle_beta   90.00
_cell.angle_gamma   90.00
#
_symmetry.space_group_name_H-M   'P 1'
#
loop_
_entity.id
_entity.type
_entity.pdbx_description
1 polymer ?
#
loop_
_entity_poly.entity_id
_entity_poly.type
_entity_poly.pdbx_seq_one_letter_code
_entity_poly.pdbx_strand_id
1 'polypeptide(L)'
;MVTIYSQEKQWPQALECSLRSLAECGPPESIDKEVILHIFRTYQGNLLSETVNHHMSDFVERGVQMFSALIGHWESKKLDMSELEEILGKDLSIICFPLSLIIRDKKKFSFEFHMKVAKEVVEQMMNGAPKPEDLINSQHGTSKEKPTKDNFSSEALSSDTRLWTQVMRNLGKDVYKKSSVVLGGSSLNAFNKDMGSSVPVGDVLAFSCGHAFPEGDFESRVLIEFKERVQNFPLPIPQTLLQLQSCYKKSISYPVACPYCVFQHLRQLQLQECPDTPIKPWTL
;
A
#
# COMPACT_ATOMS: atom_id res chain seq x y z
N MET A 1 -1.32 -6.56 -9.76
CA MET A 1 -1.36 -5.58 -8.65
C MET A 1 -1.70 -4.17 -9.13
N VAL A 2 -1.02 -3.63 -10.15
CA VAL A 2 -1.34 -2.31 -10.74
C VAL A 2 -2.84 -2.17 -11.11
N THR A 3 -3.45 -3.19 -11.72
CA THR A 3 -4.86 -3.17 -12.11
C THR A 3 -5.83 -3.00 -10.94
N ILE A 4 -5.50 -3.56 -9.76
CA ILE A 4 -6.36 -3.49 -8.57
C ILE A 4 -6.32 -2.07 -7.99
N TYR A 5 -5.12 -1.50 -7.81
CA TYR A 5 -4.99 -0.13 -7.30
C TYR A 5 -5.61 0.91 -8.24
N SER A 6 -5.51 0.70 -9.56
CA SER A 6 -6.19 1.56 -10.54
C SER A 6 -7.72 1.43 -10.46
N GLN A 7 -8.26 0.23 -10.21
CA GLN A 7 -9.71 0.02 -10.03
C GLN A 7 -10.23 0.68 -8.74
N GLU A 8 -9.45 0.59 -7.66
CA GLU A 8 -9.77 1.16 -6.35
C GLU A 8 -9.40 2.65 -6.22
N LYS A 9 -9.00 3.31 -7.32
CA LYS A 9 -8.60 4.73 -7.34
C LYS A 9 -7.47 5.10 -6.38
N GLN A 10 -6.63 4.12 -6.05
CA GLN A 10 -5.43 4.28 -5.23
C GLN A 10 -4.25 4.66 -6.11
N TRP A 11 -4.32 5.87 -6.69
CA TRP A 11 -3.35 6.35 -7.68
C TRP A 11 -1.90 6.38 -7.20
N PRO A 12 -1.58 6.78 -5.95
CA PRO A 12 -0.20 6.73 -5.46
C PRO A 12 0.38 5.30 -5.47
N GLN A 13 -0.41 4.33 -5.01
CA GLN A 13 -0.03 2.91 -4.94
C GLN A 13 0.07 2.30 -6.33
N ALA A 14 -0.84 2.67 -7.24
CA ALA A 14 -0.82 2.24 -8.63
C ALA A 14 0.42 2.76 -9.38
N LEU A 15 0.78 4.03 -9.17
CA LEU A 15 2.01 4.63 -9.69
C LEU A 15 3.23 3.90 -9.15
N GLU A 16 3.34 3.74 -7.83
CA GLU A 16 4.50 3.10 -7.20
C GLU A 16 4.70 1.67 -7.72
N CYS A 17 3.61 0.88 -7.81
CA CYS A 17 3.68 -0.47 -8.36
C CYS A 17 4.13 -0.45 -9.83
N SER A 18 3.64 0.49 -10.63
CA SER A 18 4.00 0.61 -12.05
C SER A 18 5.48 0.96 -12.23
N LEU A 19 5.98 1.93 -11.45
CA LEU A 19 7.39 2.32 -11.45
C LEU A 19 8.29 1.16 -10.98
N ARG A 20 7.86 0.38 -9.99
CA ARG A 20 8.60 -0.79 -9.51
C ARG A 20 8.65 -1.89 -10.56
N SER A 21 7.52 -2.22 -11.18
CA SER A 21 7.47 -3.20 -12.27
C SER A 21 8.34 -2.78 -13.46
N LEU A 22 8.37 -1.49 -13.80
CA LEU A 22 9.30 -0.98 -14.81
C LEU A 22 10.77 -1.23 -14.43
N ALA A 23 11.14 -1.00 -13.16
CA ALA A 23 12.49 -1.26 -12.68
C ALA A 23 12.87 -2.76 -12.72
N GLU A 24 11.90 -3.66 -12.57
CA GLU A 24 12.11 -5.11 -12.55
C GLU A 24 12.12 -5.75 -13.96
N CYS A 25 11.43 -5.16 -14.94
CA CYS A 25 11.22 -5.76 -16.25
C CYS A 25 12.28 -5.43 -17.31
N GLY A 26 13.25 -4.56 -17.05
CA GLY A 26 14.25 -4.15 -18.05
C GLY A 26 15.66 -3.95 -17.48
N PRO A 27 16.71 -4.04 -18.32
CA PRO A 27 18.05 -3.66 -17.90
C PRO A 27 18.08 -2.20 -17.42
N PRO A 28 18.87 -1.84 -16.39
CA PRO A 28 18.84 -0.54 -15.75
C PRO A 28 19.01 0.65 -16.70
N GLU A 29 19.69 0.40 -17.83
CA GLU A 29 20.11 1.37 -18.84
C GLU A 29 19.07 1.57 -19.96
N SER A 30 17.99 0.77 -20.02
CA SER A 30 17.01 0.82 -21.12
C SER A 30 15.63 1.32 -20.72
N ILE A 31 15.42 1.73 -19.47
CA ILE A 31 14.11 2.23 -19.05
C ILE A 31 13.99 3.66 -19.57
N ASP A 32 13.19 3.80 -20.62
CA ASP A 32 12.92 5.07 -21.26
C ASP A 32 12.20 6.00 -20.27
N LYS A 33 12.84 7.15 -20.03
CA LYS A 33 12.31 8.25 -19.23
C LYS A 33 10.92 8.69 -19.70
N GLU A 34 10.64 8.64 -21.00
CA GLU A 34 9.32 8.97 -21.55
C GLU A 34 8.25 8.00 -21.05
N VAL A 35 8.59 6.74 -20.80
CA VAL A 35 7.65 5.76 -20.25
C VAL A 35 7.34 6.08 -18.78
N ILE A 36 8.35 6.45 -17.98
CA ILE A 36 8.15 6.88 -16.59
C ILE A 36 7.22 8.10 -16.56
N LEU A 37 7.48 9.08 -17.41
CA LEU A 37 6.69 10.31 -17.50
C LEU A 37 5.27 10.06 -18.01
N HIS A 38 5.10 9.15 -18.98
CA HIS A 38 3.79 8.77 -19.46
C HIS A 38 2.95 8.17 -18.34
N ILE A 39 3.49 7.19 -17.61
CA ILE A 39 2.82 6.55 -16.46
C ILE A 39 2.48 7.59 -15.39
N PHE A 40 3.42 8.46 -15.06
CA PHE A 40 3.18 9.53 -14.10
C PHE A 40 2.05 10.45 -14.53
N ARG A 41 2.06 10.95 -15.78
CA ARG A 41 1.00 11.82 -16.31
C ARG A 41 -0.37 11.17 -16.27
N THR A 42 -0.46 9.85 -16.54
CA THR A 42 -1.70 9.10 -16.42
C THR A 42 -2.25 9.16 -15.00
N TYR A 43 -1.43 8.84 -14.00
CA TYR A 43 -1.88 8.82 -12.60
C TYR A 43 -2.07 10.23 -12.01
N GLN A 44 -1.27 11.19 -12.43
CA GLN A 44 -1.43 12.60 -12.09
C GLN A 44 -2.77 13.13 -12.63
N GLY A 45 -3.09 12.88 -13.91
CA GLY A 45 -4.36 13.29 -14.50
C GLY A 45 -5.56 12.71 -13.75
N ASN A 46 -5.48 11.44 -13.34
CA ASN A 46 -6.53 10.81 -12.52
C ASN A 46 -6.65 11.47 -11.14
N LEU A 47 -5.53 11.70 -10.44
CA LEU A 47 -5.53 12.39 -9.15
C LEU A 47 -6.12 13.81 -9.27
N LEU A 48 -5.75 14.55 -10.32
CA LEU A 48 -6.24 15.91 -10.57
C LEU A 48 -7.73 15.92 -10.88
N SER A 49 -8.23 14.94 -11.66
CA SER A 49 -9.66 14.83 -11.97
C SER A 49 -10.55 14.58 -10.74
N GLU A 50 -9.96 14.04 -9.67
CA GLU A 50 -10.67 13.73 -8.43
C GLU A 50 -10.70 14.87 -7.41
N THR A 51 -9.96 15.95 -7.65
CA THR A 51 -9.87 17.12 -6.76
C THR A 51 -11.22 17.75 -6.47
N VAL A 52 -12.16 17.72 -7.43
CA VAL A 52 -13.51 18.27 -7.29
C VAL A 52 -14.34 17.51 -6.24
N ASN A 53 -14.02 16.26 -5.96
CA ASN A 53 -14.87 15.35 -5.18
C ASN A 53 -14.30 14.95 -3.80
N HIS A 54 -13.08 15.39 -3.45
CA HIS A 54 -12.41 14.94 -2.23
C HIS A 54 -12.04 16.10 -1.32
N HIS A 55 -11.94 15.82 -0.02
CA HIS A 55 -11.44 16.79 0.94
C HIS A 55 -9.99 17.17 0.59
N MET A 56 -9.66 18.46 0.72
CA MET A 56 -8.36 18.97 0.29
C MET A 56 -7.19 18.30 1.04
N SER A 57 -7.39 17.87 2.29
CA SER A 57 -6.40 17.07 3.04
C SER A 57 -6.04 15.77 2.33
N ASP A 58 -7.05 15.06 1.81
CA ASP A 58 -6.89 13.74 1.21
C ASP A 58 -6.22 13.86 -0.15
N PHE A 59 -6.49 14.95 -0.88
CA PHE A 59 -5.75 15.30 -2.09
C PHE A 59 -4.28 15.58 -1.76
N VAL A 60 -3.99 16.41 -0.75
CA VAL A 60 -2.62 16.74 -0.35
C VAL A 60 -1.86 15.50 0.10
N GLU A 61 -2.46 14.64 0.93
CA GLU A 61 -1.82 13.41 1.39
C GLU A 61 -1.50 12.46 0.23
N ARG A 62 -2.47 12.19 -0.64
CA ARG A 62 -2.27 11.33 -1.83
C ARG A 62 -1.24 11.94 -2.78
N GLY A 63 -1.26 13.26 -2.96
CA GLY A 63 -0.27 13.99 -3.74
C GLY A 63 1.14 13.80 -3.16
N VAL A 64 1.31 13.98 -1.85
CA VAL A 64 2.61 13.78 -1.17
C VAL A 64 3.14 12.37 -1.41
N GLN A 65 2.30 11.34 -1.26
CA GLN A 65 2.69 9.95 -1.50
C GLN A 65 3.12 9.74 -2.97
N MET A 66 2.31 10.22 -3.91
CA MET A 66 2.53 10.05 -5.35
C MET A 66 3.83 10.73 -5.82
N PHE A 67 4.03 12.01 -5.49
CA PHE A 67 5.23 12.73 -5.89
C PHE A 67 6.47 12.21 -5.16
N SER A 68 6.35 11.76 -3.91
CA SER A 68 7.47 11.12 -3.20
C SER A 68 7.93 9.84 -3.89
N ALA A 69 7.00 9.01 -4.38
CA ALA A 69 7.31 7.80 -5.13
C ALA A 69 7.99 8.13 -6.47
N LEU A 70 7.46 9.11 -7.22
CA LEU A 70 8.07 9.58 -8.47
C LEU A 70 9.49 10.09 -8.24
N ILE A 71 9.68 11.01 -7.30
CA ILE A 71 10.98 11.61 -7.00
C ILE A 71 11.97 10.53 -6.55
N GLY A 72 11.55 9.60 -5.68
CA GLY A 72 12.39 8.49 -5.24
C GLY A 72 12.83 7.60 -6.41
N HIS A 73 11.93 7.33 -7.36
CA HIS A 73 12.28 6.58 -8.56
C HIS A 73 13.22 7.36 -9.49
N TRP A 74 12.96 8.65 -9.71
CA TRP A 74 13.78 9.55 -10.51
C TRP A 74 15.23 9.59 -10.02
N GLU A 75 15.40 9.70 -8.70
CA GLU A 75 16.69 9.66 -8.03
C GLU A 75 17.39 8.30 -8.17
N SER A 76 16.65 7.20 -8.01
CA SER A 76 17.20 5.85 -8.14
C SER A 76 17.81 5.60 -9.52
N LYS A 77 17.27 6.27 -10.53
CA LYS A 77 17.71 6.24 -11.93
C LYS A 77 18.73 7.33 -12.27
N LYS A 78 19.11 8.19 -11.31
CA LYS A 78 20.05 9.31 -11.49
C LYS A 78 19.67 10.23 -12.66
N LEU A 79 18.36 10.43 -12.86
CA LEU A 79 17.85 11.32 -13.91
C LEU A 79 17.99 12.79 -13.49
N ASP A 80 18.08 13.68 -14.48
CA ASP A 80 18.16 15.13 -14.24
C ASP A 80 16.85 15.65 -13.64
N MET A 81 16.94 16.35 -12.51
CA MET A 81 15.79 16.94 -11.82
C MET A 81 15.20 18.13 -12.58
N SER A 82 15.98 18.82 -13.41
CA SER A 82 15.55 20.00 -14.16
C SER A 82 14.34 19.71 -15.06
N GLU A 83 14.31 18.52 -15.65
CA GLU A 83 13.21 18.11 -16.52
C GLU A 83 11.96 17.70 -15.71
N LEU A 84 12.15 17.14 -14.52
CA LEU A 84 11.04 16.84 -13.61
C LEU A 84 10.41 18.15 -13.10
N GLU A 85 11.23 19.17 -12.84
CA GLU A 85 10.77 20.51 -12.46
C GLU A 85 9.92 21.16 -13.55
N GLU A 86 10.32 21.06 -14.81
CA GLU A 86 9.52 21.59 -15.92
C GLU A 86 8.13 20.94 -15.96
N ILE A 87 8.06 19.63 -15.73
CA ILE A 87 6.82 18.87 -15.80
C ILE A 87 5.92 19.19 -14.60
N LEU A 88 6.46 19.15 -13.39
CA LEU A 88 5.72 19.52 -12.18
C LEU A 88 5.30 21.00 -12.20
N GLY A 89 6.07 21.86 -12.87
CA GLY A 89 5.78 23.27 -13.03
C GLY A 89 4.53 23.56 -13.88
N LYS A 90 4.10 22.65 -14.76
CA LYS A 90 2.93 22.85 -15.63
C LYS A 90 1.61 22.89 -14.86
N ASP A 91 1.51 22.13 -13.78
CA ASP A 91 0.30 21.99 -12.97
C ASP A 91 0.46 22.58 -11.56
N LEU A 92 1.42 23.50 -11.40
CA LEU A 92 1.85 23.98 -10.07
C LEU A 92 0.70 24.59 -9.26
N SER A 93 -0.23 25.28 -9.92
CA SER A 93 -1.42 25.86 -9.29
C SER A 93 -2.36 24.83 -8.65
N ILE A 94 -2.21 23.54 -8.94
CA ILE A 94 -3.01 22.49 -8.32
C ILE A 94 -2.17 21.69 -7.34
N ILE A 95 -0.89 21.47 -7.65
CA ILE A 95 -0.02 20.55 -6.89
C ILE A 95 0.97 21.26 -5.94
N CYS A 96 0.93 22.59 -5.82
CA CYS A 96 1.87 23.35 -4.99
C CYS A 96 1.83 22.93 -3.51
N PHE A 97 0.65 22.63 -2.96
CA PHE A 97 0.50 22.19 -1.57
C PHE A 97 1.25 20.88 -1.29
N PRO A 98 0.97 19.76 -1.97
CA PRO A 98 1.73 18.53 -1.75
C PRO A 98 3.23 18.67 -2.08
N LEU A 99 3.60 19.46 -3.09
CA LEU A 99 5.01 19.71 -3.40
C LEU A 99 5.72 20.51 -2.31
N SER A 100 5.09 21.51 -1.71
CA SER A 100 5.71 22.34 -0.66
C SER A 100 6.16 21.51 0.55
N LEU A 101 5.39 20.47 0.86
CA LEU A 101 5.66 19.54 1.96
C LEU A 101 6.85 18.62 1.65
N ILE A 102 6.98 18.20 0.40
CA ILE A 102 8.12 17.36 -0.05
C ILE A 102 9.39 18.18 -0.15
N ILE A 103 9.30 19.38 -0.70
CA ILE A 103 10.44 20.25 -0.99
C ILE A 103 11.09 20.72 0.32
N ARG A 104 10.29 20.97 1.36
CA ARG A 104 10.81 21.29 2.71
C ARG A 104 11.76 20.21 3.24
N ASP A 105 11.44 18.95 2.96
CA ASP A 105 12.17 17.81 3.49
C ASP A 105 13.30 17.34 2.55
N LYS A 106 13.31 17.78 1.28
CA LYS A 106 14.27 17.33 0.25
C LYS A 106 14.92 18.50 -0.52
N LYS A 107 16.21 18.74 -0.28
CA LYS A 107 17.06 19.75 -0.96
C LYS A 107 17.44 19.43 -2.42
N LYS A 108 16.58 18.76 -3.18
CA LYS A 108 16.96 18.14 -4.46
C LYS A 108 16.51 18.91 -5.70
N PHE A 109 15.52 19.78 -5.53
CA PHE A 109 15.11 20.68 -6.59
C PHE A 109 16.01 21.92 -6.64
N SER A 110 16.02 22.60 -7.79
CA SER A 110 16.66 23.88 -7.97
C SER A 110 16.04 24.92 -7.04
N PHE A 111 16.86 25.89 -6.61
CA PHE A 111 16.37 27.01 -5.82
C PHE A 111 15.27 27.79 -6.53
N GLU A 112 15.36 27.92 -7.86
CA GLU A 112 14.33 28.57 -8.68
C GLU A 112 12.99 27.84 -8.56
N PHE A 113 12.98 26.51 -8.65
CA PHE A 113 11.76 25.73 -8.49
C PHE A 113 11.19 25.81 -7.08
N HIS A 114 12.04 25.82 -6.04
CA HIS A 114 11.60 26.04 -4.67
C HIS A 114 10.86 27.39 -4.53
N MET A 115 11.40 28.45 -5.14
CA MET A 115 10.77 29.77 -5.10
C MET A 115 9.46 29.81 -5.88
N LYS A 116 9.36 29.11 -7.02
CA LYS A 116 8.09 28.97 -7.77
C LYS A 116 7.02 28.31 -6.91
N VAL A 117 7.34 27.18 -6.25
CA VAL A 117 6.38 26.48 -5.38
C VAL A 117 5.97 27.35 -4.20
N ALA A 118 6.93 27.99 -3.53
CA ALA A 118 6.65 28.87 -2.39
C ALA A 118 5.76 30.05 -2.78
N LYS A 119 6.03 30.69 -3.93
CA LYS A 119 5.21 31.78 -4.46
C LYS A 119 3.77 31.32 -4.68
N GLU A 120 3.58 30.19 -5.35
CA GLU A 120 2.25 29.66 -5.65
C GLU A 120 1.46 29.33 -4.37
N VAL A 121 2.11 28.71 -3.37
CA VAL A 121 1.47 28.44 -2.06
C VAL A 121 1.03 29.74 -1.37
N VAL A 122 1.89 30.77 -1.36
CA VAL A 122 1.55 32.06 -0.76
C VAL A 122 0.38 32.71 -1.47
N GLU A 123 0.35 32.69 -2.80
CA GLU A 123 -0.76 33.24 -3.59
C GLU A 123 -2.08 32.52 -3.26
N GLN A 124 -2.08 31.19 -3.15
CA GLN A 124 -3.27 30.44 -2.77
C GLN A 124 -3.71 30.71 -1.33
N MET A 125 -2.78 30.85 -0.39
CA MET A 125 -3.07 31.23 0.99
C MET A 125 -3.67 32.64 1.09
N MET A 126 -3.16 33.59 0.31
CA MET A 126 -3.73 34.94 0.22
C MET A 126 -5.17 34.93 -0.32
N ASN A 127 -5.50 33.95 -1.16
CA ASN A 127 -6.85 33.71 -1.67
C ASN A 127 -7.74 32.88 -0.72
N GLY A 128 -7.32 32.67 0.53
CA GLY A 128 -8.13 32.02 1.57
C GLY A 128 -7.91 30.51 1.71
N ALA A 129 -6.93 29.93 1.02
CA ALA A 129 -6.56 28.53 1.26
C ALA A 129 -5.87 28.36 2.63
N PRO A 130 -6.12 27.26 3.35
CA PRO A 130 -5.44 26.94 4.61
C PRO A 130 -3.94 26.66 4.39
N LYS A 131 -3.16 26.72 5.47
CA LYS A 131 -1.73 26.41 5.40
C LYS A 131 -1.49 24.93 5.07
N PRO A 132 -0.42 24.60 4.32
CA PRO A 132 -0.08 23.21 4.00
C PRO A 132 0.05 22.30 5.23
N GLU A 133 0.59 22.82 6.34
CA GLU A 133 0.81 22.06 7.58
C GLU A 133 -0.50 21.68 8.27
N ASP A 134 -1.50 22.56 8.20
CA ASP A 134 -2.79 22.34 8.85
C ASP A 134 -3.58 21.21 8.16
N LEU A 135 -3.29 20.99 6.87
CA LEU A 135 -3.95 19.95 6.06
C LEU A 135 -3.52 18.53 6.41
N ILE A 136 -2.31 18.33 6.92
CA ILE A 136 -1.84 17.00 7.37
C ILE A 136 -2.15 16.79 8.86
N ASN A 137 -2.05 17.85 9.67
CA ASN A 137 -2.23 17.74 11.12
C ASN A 137 -3.69 17.58 11.56
N SER A 138 -4.67 17.97 10.72
CA SER A 138 -6.10 17.86 11.02
C SER A 138 -6.59 16.40 11.20
N GLN A 139 -5.89 15.41 10.64
CA GLN A 139 -6.21 13.98 10.86
C GLN A 139 -5.54 13.38 12.12
N HIS A 140 -4.71 14.14 12.83
CA HIS A 140 -4.10 13.76 14.11
C HIS A 140 -4.50 14.74 15.20
N GLY A 141 -5.80 14.77 15.52
CA GLY A 141 -6.33 15.45 16.70
C GLY A 141 -5.63 14.98 17.97
N THR A 142 -4.60 15.72 18.39
CA THR A 142 -4.09 15.72 19.76
C THR A 142 -4.89 16.77 20.53
N SER A 143 -6.12 16.44 20.90
CA SER A 143 -6.83 17.22 21.91
C SER A 143 -6.19 16.94 23.27
N LYS A 144 -5.37 17.88 23.73
CA LYS A 144 -5.09 18.07 25.16
C LYS A 144 -6.35 18.67 25.80
N GLU A 145 -7.30 17.82 26.18
CA GLU A 145 -8.36 18.21 27.11
C GLU A 145 -8.36 17.30 28.34
N LYS A 146 -8.46 17.95 29.50
CA LYS A 146 -8.51 17.36 30.85
C LYS A 146 -9.73 16.43 30.98
N PRO A 147 -9.67 15.41 31.85
CA PRO A 147 -10.74 14.43 31.98
C PRO A 147 -11.88 15.01 32.83
N THR A 148 -12.97 15.39 32.20
CA THR A 148 -14.28 15.46 32.85
C THR A 148 -15.04 14.19 32.50
N LYS A 149 -15.32 13.40 33.54
CA LYS A 149 -16.31 12.32 33.51
C LYS A 149 -17.64 12.94 33.09
N ASP A 150 -18.23 12.44 32.01
CA ASP A 150 -19.61 11.96 32.03
C ASP A 150 -19.95 11.22 30.72
N ASN A 151 -20.31 9.96 30.90
CA ASN A 151 -21.30 9.16 30.17
C ASN A 151 -21.52 9.47 28.68
N PHE A 152 -20.82 8.71 27.82
CA PHE A 152 -21.41 8.27 26.56
C PHE A 152 -21.38 6.75 26.50
N SER A 153 -22.57 6.21 26.28
CA SER A 153 -22.93 4.81 26.29
C SER A 153 -22.11 4.01 25.29
N SER A 154 -21.63 2.87 25.75
CA SER A 154 -21.11 1.78 24.94
C SER A 154 -22.18 1.29 23.96
N GLU A 155 -22.14 1.79 22.72
CA GLU A 155 -22.61 1.04 21.56
C GLU A 155 -21.40 0.48 20.82
N ALA A 156 -21.43 -0.84 20.64
CA ALA A 156 -20.32 -1.67 20.19
C ALA A 156 -19.89 -1.31 18.76
N LEU A 157 -18.83 -0.50 18.62
CA LEU A 157 -18.00 -0.59 17.42
C LEU A 157 -17.35 -1.98 17.43
N SER A 158 -17.63 -2.75 16.38
CA SER A 158 -17.11 -4.11 16.23
C SER A 158 -15.59 -4.14 16.34
N SER A 159 -15.06 -5.23 16.89
CA SER A 159 -13.63 -5.52 17.00
C SER A 159 -12.87 -5.25 15.70
N ASP A 160 -13.54 -5.47 14.57
CA ASP A 160 -13.03 -5.31 13.21
C ASP A 160 -12.72 -3.85 12.87
N THR A 161 -13.55 -2.90 13.31
CA THR A 161 -13.30 -1.48 13.02
C THR A 161 -12.07 -0.97 13.76
N ARG A 162 -11.85 -1.43 14.99
CA ARG A 162 -10.66 -1.08 15.78
C ARG A 162 -9.39 -1.70 15.19
N LEU A 163 -9.47 -2.96 14.77
CA LEU A 163 -8.36 -3.68 14.14
C LEU A 163 -7.99 -3.03 12.80
N TRP A 164 -8.97 -2.77 11.94
CA TRP A 164 -8.74 -2.16 10.62
C TRP A 164 -8.19 -0.75 10.76
N THR A 165 -8.68 0.04 11.71
CA THR A 165 -8.10 1.35 12.04
C THR A 165 -6.64 1.22 12.48
N GLN A 166 -6.28 0.14 13.17
CA GLN A 166 -4.91 -0.09 13.64
C GLN A 166 -3.99 -0.65 12.54
N VAL A 167 -4.50 -1.47 11.63
CA VAL A 167 -3.82 -1.89 10.39
C VAL A 167 -3.56 -0.67 9.51
N MET A 168 -4.57 0.15 9.25
CA MET A 168 -4.45 1.37 8.45
C MET A 168 -3.50 2.39 9.09
N ARG A 169 -3.54 2.55 10.42
CA ARG A 169 -2.60 3.41 11.17
C ARG A 169 -1.16 2.90 11.12
N ASN A 170 -0.95 1.58 11.09
CA ASN A 170 0.37 0.97 10.96
C ASN A 170 0.89 1.00 9.50
N LEU A 171 -0.01 0.94 8.51
CA LEU A 171 0.32 1.13 7.10
C LEU A 171 0.64 2.60 6.78
N GLY A 172 0.02 3.55 7.47
CA GLY A 172 0.34 4.98 7.33
C GLY A 172 1.71 5.39 7.92
N LYS A 173 2.29 4.60 8.84
CA LYS A 173 3.56 4.91 9.51
C LYS A 173 4.66 3.92 9.13
N ASP A 174 5.62 4.38 8.33
CA ASP A 174 6.86 3.68 7.95
C ASP A 174 6.68 2.40 7.10
N VAL A 175 5.70 2.38 6.18
CA VAL A 175 5.50 1.25 5.23
C VAL A 175 6.76 0.92 4.43
N TYR A 176 7.56 1.93 4.11
CA TYR A 176 8.83 1.77 3.39
C TYR A 176 9.97 1.17 4.23
N LYS A 177 9.79 0.98 5.55
CA LYS A 177 10.79 0.37 6.45
C LYS A 177 10.36 -0.95 7.09
N LYS A 178 9.09 -1.35 6.94
CA LYS A 178 8.53 -2.52 7.64
C LYS A 178 8.10 -3.58 6.63
N SER A 179 8.77 -4.73 6.65
CA SER A 179 8.40 -5.94 5.88
C SER A 179 7.27 -6.74 6.52
N SER A 180 6.84 -6.39 7.74
CA SER A 180 5.73 -7.03 8.45
C SER A 180 5.00 -6.05 9.38
N VAL A 181 3.71 -6.31 9.61
CA VAL A 181 2.86 -5.54 10.54
C VAL A 181 2.80 -6.29 11.88
N VAL A 182 3.46 -5.75 12.90
CA VAL A 182 3.41 -6.31 14.26
C VAL A 182 2.12 -5.84 14.94
N LEU A 183 1.20 -6.78 15.18
CA LEU A 183 0.00 -6.53 15.97
C LEU A 183 0.33 -6.71 17.46
N GLY A 184 0.08 -5.68 18.28
CA GLY A 184 0.30 -5.74 19.73
C GLY A 184 -0.61 -6.76 20.42
N GLY A 185 -0.11 -7.42 21.47
CA GLY A 185 -0.72 -8.58 22.13
C GLY A 185 -2.16 -8.42 22.64
N SER A 186 -2.64 -7.19 22.83
CA SER A 186 -4.05 -6.93 23.19
C SER A 186 -5.03 -7.11 22.03
N SER A 187 -4.59 -6.95 20.77
CA SER A 187 -5.41 -7.23 19.57
C SER A 187 -5.44 -8.73 19.22
N LEU A 188 -4.40 -9.49 19.61
CA LEU A 188 -4.34 -10.95 19.50
C LEU A 188 -5.38 -11.65 20.39
N ASN A 189 -5.66 -11.11 21.58
CA ASN A 189 -6.67 -11.67 22.47
C ASN A 189 -8.11 -11.53 21.94
N ALA A 190 -8.39 -10.54 21.09
CA ALA A 190 -9.69 -10.39 20.44
C ALA A 190 -9.88 -11.40 19.28
N PHE A 191 -8.80 -11.74 18.56
CA PHE A 191 -8.79 -12.79 17.54
C PHE A 191 -9.00 -14.21 18.11
N ASN A 192 -8.49 -14.46 19.31
CA ASN A 192 -8.50 -15.80 19.91
C ASN A 192 -9.86 -16.26 20.45
N LYS A 193 -10.83 -15.36 20.64
CA LYS A 193 -12.12 -15.73 21.23
C LYS A 193 -13.00 -16.55 20.28
N ASP A 194 -12.76 -16.48 18.97
CA ASP A 194 -13.54 -17.19 17.94
C ASP A 194 -12.89 -18.50 17.46
N MET A 195 -11.66 -18.82 17.87
CA MET A 195 -10.93 -20.01 17.36
C MET A 195 -10.55 -21.07 18.39
N GLY A 196 -11.20 -21.10 19.55
CA GLY A 196 -11.33 -22.30 20.42
C GLY A 196 -10.04 -23.01 20.87
N SER A 197 -8.87 -22.42 20.66
CA SER A 197 -7.59 -23.05 20.96
C SER A 197 -6.63 -22.00 21.48
N SER A 198 -6.17 -22.20 22.71
CA SER A 198 -5.11 -21.42 23.33
C SER A 198 -3.81 -21.65 22.57
N VAL A 199 -3.36 -20.68 21.78
CA VAL A 199 -2.10 -20.74 21.04
C VAL A 199 -1.06 -19.79 21.67
N PRO A 200 0.23 -20.17 21.69
CA PRO A 200 1.25 -19.56 22.54
C PRO A 200 1.70 -18.18 22.04
N VAL A 201 2.33 -17.43 22.94
CA VAL A 201 3.04 -16.17 22.69
C VAL A 201 4.12 -16.39 21.61
N GLY A 202 3.95 -15.83 20.42
CA GLY A 202 4.92 -15.96 19.31
C GLY A 202 4.58 -15.07 18.10
N ASP A 203 5.52 -14.97 17.17
CA ASP A 203 5.38 -14.17 15.95
C ASP A 203 4.36 -14.79 14.97
N VAL A 204 3.56 -13.92 14.33
CA VAL A 204 2.44 -14.30 13.46
C VAL A 204 2.61 -13.65 12.09
N LEU A 205 2.45 -14.44 11.03
CA LEU A 205 2.45 -14.00 9.64
C LEU A 205 1.02 -13.71 9.19
N ALA A 206 0.72 -12.44 8.94
CA ALA A 206 -0.58 -11.97 8.46
C ALA A 206 -0.55 -11.64 6.96
N PHE A 207 -1.63 -12.00 6.26
CA PHE A 207 -1.80 -11.80 4.82
C PHE A 207 -2.93 -10.81 4.54
N SER A 208 -2.91 -10.14 3.38
CA SER A 208 -3.94 -9.15 3.01
C SER A 208 -5.33 -9.76 2.79
N CYS A 209 -5.41 -11.08 2.60
CA CYS A 209 -6.68 -11.80 2.53
C CYS A 209 -7.35 -11.97 3.90
N GLY A 210 -6.77 -11.42 4.97
CA GLY A 210 -7.30 -11.46 6.34
C GLY A 210 -6.90 -12.71 7.13
N HIS A 211 -6.25 -13.70 6.52
CA HIS A 211 -5.75 -14.88 7.22
C HIS A 211 -4.38 -14.64 7.85
N ALA A 212 -4.16 -15.25 9.00
CA ALA A 212 -2.90 -15.19 9.72
C ALA A 212 -2.49 -16.58 10.21
N PHE A 213 -1.18 -16.82 10.29
CA PHE A 213 -0.61 -18.10 10.69
C PHE A 213 0.52 -17.86 11.69
N PRO A 214 0.65 -18.67 12.75
CA PRO A 214 1.86 -18.66 13.58
C PRO A 214 3.09 -18.91 12.68
N GLU A 215 4.15 -18.14 12.84
CA GLU A 215 5.33 -18.21 11.96
C GLU A 215 5.94 -19.62 11.95
N GLY A 216 6.03 -20.26 13.12
CA GLY A 216 6.51 -21.64 13.25
C GLY A 216 5.62 -22.68 12.55
N ASP A 217 4.30 -22.44 12.50
CA ASP A 217 3.34 -23.34 11.82
C ASP A 217 3.31 -23.10 10.31
N PHE A 218 3.63 -21.88 9.88
CA PHE A 218 3.52 -21.49 8.48
C PHE A 218 4.47 -22.30 7.60
N GLU A 219 5.76 -22.34 7.95
CA GLU A 219 6.75 -23.08 7.17
C GLU A 219 6.61 -24.60 7.34
N SER A 220 6.37 -25.05 8.57
CA SER A 220 6.38 -26.48 8.93
C SER A 220 5.09 -27.22 8.54
N ARG A 221 3.95 -26.52 8.45
CA ARG A 221 2.64 -27.13 8.13
C ARG A 221 2.02 -26.52 6.89
N VAL A 222 1.77 -25.21 6.90
CA VAL A 222 0.95 -24.55 5.86
C VAL A 222 1.60 -24.65 4.48
N LEU A 223 2.91 -24.39 4.37
CA LEU A 223 3.60 -24.47 3.08
C LEU A 223 3.79 -25.90 2.56
N ILE A 224 3.94 -26.87 3.46
CA ILE A 224 4.03 -28.29 3.10
C ILE A 224 2.68 -28.76 2.56
N GLU A 225 1.61 -28.51 3.29
CA GLU A 225 0.26 -28.90 2.89
C GLU A 225 -0.17 -28.21 1.59
N PHE A 226 0.14 -26.92 1.43
CA PHE A 226 -0.10 -26.20 0.18
C PHE A 226 0.59 -26.89 -1.01
N LYS A 227 1.87 -27.26 -0.85
CA LYS A 227 2.63 -27.96 -1.89
C LYS A 227 1.96 -29.27 -2.28
N GLU A 228 1.71 -30.13 -1.30
CA GLU A 228 1.14 -31.46 -1.55
C GLU A 228 -0.21 -31.37 -2.24
N ARG A 229 -1.07 -30.45 -1.80
CA ARG A 229 -2.39 -30.26 -2.41
C ARG A 229 -2.32 -29.77 -3.85
N VAL A 230 -1.44 -28.82 -4.16
CA VAL A 230 -1.26 -28.30 -5.53
C VAL A 230 -0.59 -29.32 -6.45
N GLN A 231 0.34 -30.14 -5.93
CA GLN A 231 0.97 -31.23 -6.70
C GLN A 231 -0.03 -32.30 -7.13
N ASN A 232 -1.10 -32.47 -6.36
CA ASN A 232 -2.17 -33.44 -6.63
C ASN A 232 -3.29 -32.87 -7.53
N PHE A 233 -3.09 -31.70 -8.16
CA PHE A 233 -4.08 -31.20 -9.11
C PHE A 233 -4.17 -32.07 -10.38
N PRO A 234 -5.37 -32.20 -10.98
CA PRO A 234 -5.57 -32.97 -12.21
C PRO A 234 -4.73 -32.42 -13.38
N LEU A 235 -4.64 -31.09 -13.51
CA LEU A 235 -3.75 -30.43 -14.46
C LEU A 235 -2.48 -29.99 -13.73
N PRO A 236 -1.32 -30.58 -14.04
CA PRO A 236 -0.08 -30.27 -13.34
C PRO A 236 0.38 -28.84 -13.64
N ILE A 237 0.66 -28.07 -12.58
CA ILE A 237 1.17 -26.68 -12.66
C ILE A 237 2.55 -26.53 -11.99
N PRO A 238 3.57 -27.31 -12.40
CA PRO A 238 4.84 -27.42 -11.67
C PRO A 238 5.62 -26.10 -11.62
N GLN A 239 5.62 -25.33 -12.70
CA GLN A 239 6.34 -24.05 -12.76
C GLN A 239 5.70 -22.99 -11.85
N THR A 240 4.38 -22.86 -11.89
CA THR A 240 3.61 -21.96 -11.01
C THR A 240 3.81 -22.33 -9.54
N LEU A 241 3.79 -23.62 -9.20
CA LEU A 241 4.04 -24.08 -7.84
C LEU A 241 5.45 -23.70 -7.37
N LEU A 242 6.48 -23.92 -8.18
CA LEU A 242 7.87 -23.56 -7.83
C LEU A 242 8.02 -22.06 -7.58
N GLN A 243 7.39 -21.22 -8.40
CA GLN A 243 7.40 -19.76 -8.22
C GLN A 243 6.70 -19.35 -6.92
N LEU A 244 5.51 -19.87 -6.67
CA LEU A 244 4.75 -19.57 -5.44
C LEU A 244 5.53 -20.00 -4.19
N GLN A 245 6.14 -21.18 -4.19
CA GLN A 245 6.98 -21.65 -3.09
C GLN A 245 8.20 -20.76 -2.85
N SER A 246 8.84 -20.29 -3.93
CA SER A 246 9.96 -19.35 -3.82
C SER A 246 9.52 -18.03 -3.21
N CYS A 247 8.33 -17.53 -3.57
CA CYS A 247 7.78 -16.31 -2.98
C CYS A 247 7.49 -16.46 -1.48
N TYR A 248 6.86 -17.57 -1.05
CA TYR A 248 6.55 -17.76 0.38
C TYR A 248 7.77 -18.07 1.26
N LYS A 249 8.90 -18.48 0.67
CA LYS A 249 10.16 -18.74 1.42
C LYS A 249 11.06 -17.52 1.52
N LYS A 250 10.78 -16.43 0.80
CA LYS A 250 11.57 -15.21 0.86
C LYS A 250 11.07 -14.33 2.01
N SER A 251 11.89 -14.18 3.03
CA SER A 251 11.65 -13.32 4.21
C SER A 251 11.49 -11.82 3.91
N ILE A 252 11.79 -11.41 2.67
CA ILE A 252 11.76 -10.01 2.24
C ILE A 252 10.39 -9.64 1.63
N SER A 253 9.65 -10.59 1.07
CA SER A 253 8.32 -10.32 0.50
C SER A 253 7.45 -11.58 0.42
N TYR A 254 6.46 -11.66 1.31
CA TYR A 254 5.39 -12.64 1.17
C TYR A 254 4.37 -12.17 0.12
N PRO A 255 3.80 -13.08 -0.68
CA PRO A 255 2.63 -12.79 -1.49
C PRO A 255 1.52 -12.14 -0.67
N VAL A 256 0.79 -11.23 -1.32
CA VAL A 256 -0.33 -10.48 -0.74
C VAL A 256 -1.44 -11.43 -0.28
N ALA A 257 -1.69 -12.53 -1.00
CA ALA A 257 -2.62 -13.59 -0.62
C ALA A 257 -1.93 -14.75 0.09
N CYS A 258 -2.60 -15.40 1.04
CA CYS A 258 -2.06 -16.58 1.73
C CYS A 258 -2.12 -17.85 0.87
N PRO A 259 -1.33 -18.90 1.20
CA PRO A 259 -1.35 -20.19 0.49
C PRO A 259 -2.75 -20.82 0.40
N TYR A 260 -3.58 -20.65 1.43
CA TYR A 260 -4.95 -21.15 1.44
C TYR A 260 -5.83 -20.49 0.38
N CYS A 261 -5.85 -19.16 0.33
CA CYS A 261 -6.62 -18.41 -0.66
C CYS A 261 -6.12 -18.68 -2.09
N VAL A 262 -4.80 -18.77 -2.26
CA VAL A 262 -4.20 -19.13 -3.56
C VAL A 262 -4.63 -20.54 -3.98
N PHE A 263 -4.61 -21.51 -3.06
CA PHE A 263 -5.11 -22.86 -3.35
C PHE A 263 -6.57 -22.84 -3.81
N GLN A 264 -7.44 -22.10 -3.11
CA GLN A 264 -8.86 -22.07 -3.47
C GLN A 264 -9.13 -21.42 -4.82
N HIS A 265 -8.37 -20.38 -5.17
CA HIS A 265 -8.44 -19.80 -6.49
C HIS A 265 -7.97 -20.79 -7.57
N LEU A 266 -6.81 -21.42 -7.39
CA LEU A 266 -6.29 -22.42 -8.33
C LEU A 266 -7.24 -23.62 -8.47
N ARG A 267 -7.85 -24.06 -7.37
CA ARG A 267 -8.87 -25.11 -7.37
C ARG A 267 -10.07 -24.74 -8.23
N GLN A 268 -10.56 -23.50 -8.16
CA GLN A 268 -11.67 -23.05 -9.01
C GLN A 268 -11.31 -23.11 -10.49
N LEU A 269 -10.09 -22.70 -10.87
CA LEU A 269 -9.60 -22.81 -12.24
C LEU A 269 -9.51 -24.27 -12.69
N GLN A 270 -8.99 -25.16 -11.84
CA GLN A 270 -8.91 -26.59 -12.14
C GLN A 270 -10.30 -27.23 -12.34
N LEU A 271 -11.30 -26.81 -11.56
CA LEU A 271 -12.69 -27.29 -11.72
C LEU A 271 -13.38 -26.74 -12.97
N GLN A 272 -12.95 -25.58 -13.49
CA GLN A 272 -13.43 -25.08 -14.78
C GLN A 272 -12.90 -25.91 -15.95
N GLU A 273 -11.62 -26.29 -15.88
CA GLU A 273 -10.95 -27.06 -16.93
C GLU A 273 -11.20 -28.58 -16.82
N CYS A 274 -11.46 -29.09 -15.61
CA CYS A 274 -11.69 -30.51 -15.30
C CYS A 274 -12.89 -30.69 -14.36
N PRO A 275 -14.12 -30.40 -14.83
CA PRO A 275 -15.33 -30.37 -13.99
C PRO A 275 -15.68 -31.72 -13.36
N ASP A 276 -15.31 -32.83 -14.01
CA ASP A 276 -15.62 -34.18 -13.55
C ASP A 276 -14.64 -34.72 -12.49
N THR A 277 -13.57 -33.98 -12.17
CA THR A 277 -12.57 -34.41 -11.19
C THR A 277 -12.78 -33.68 -9.85
N PRO A 278 -13.25 -34.38 -8.80
CA PRO A 278 -13.50 -33.75 -7.52
C PRO A 278 -12.19 -33.37 -6.83
N ILE A 279 -11.96 -32.07 -6.65
CA ILE A 279 -10.83 -31.55 -5.86
C ILE A 279 -11.35 -31.16 -4.48
N LYS A 280 -10.83 -31.78 -3.42
CA LYS A 280 -11.25 -31.49 -2.03
C LYS A 280 -10.87 -30.06 -1.65
N PRO A 281 -11.79 -29.26 -1.06
CA PRO A 281 -11.43 -27.94 -0.54
C PRO A 281 -10.41 -28.08 0.59
N TRP A 282 -9.50 -27.11 0.68
CA TRP A 282 -8.78 -26.89 1.92
C TRP A 282 -9.75 -26.20 2.88
N THR A 283 -9.85 -26.68 4.11
CA THR A 283 -10.61 -26.04 5.20
C THR A 283 -9.60 -25.68 6.28
N LEU A 284 -9.66 -24.45 6.77
CA LEU A 284 -8.85 -23.95 7.89
C LEU A 284 -9.45 -24.40 9.22
#